data_AF-A0A8T4XHR0-F1
#
_entry.id   AF-A0A8T4XHR0-F1
#
_cell.length_a   1.000
_cell.length_b   1.000
_cell.length_c   1.000
_cell.angle_alpha   90.00
_cell.angle_beta   90.00
_cell.angle_gamma   90.00
#
_symmetry.space_group_name_H-M   'P 1'
#
loop_
_entity.id
_entity.type
_entity.pdbx_description
1 polymer ?
#
loop_
_entity_poly.entity_id
_entity_poly.type
_entity_poly.pdbx_seq_one_letter_code
_entity_poly.pdbx_strand_id
1 'polypeptide(L)' 'MIDENPRITPLEIAKKLSMSAQYVRNVLAILLELGLVETPARGVYITTNLGKFILKEITKEEK' A
#
# COMPACT_ATOMS: atom_id res chain seq x y z
N MET A 1 -2.27 -7.62 2.14
CA MET A 1 -0.85 -7.21 2.26
C MET A 1 -0.59 -6.06 3.23
N ILE A 2 -1.16 -4.86 3.05
CA ILE A 2 -1.08 -3.79 4.07
C ILE A 2 -2.06 -4.07 5.23
N ASP A 3 -3.23 -4.64 4.92
CA ASP A 3 -4.23 -5.01 5.94
C ASP A 3 -3.81 -6.18 6.85
N GLU A 4 -2.82 -6.99 6.46
CA GLU A 4 -2.30 -8.11 7.26
C GLU A 4 -1.20 -7.69 8.25
N ASN A 5 -0.60 -6.52 8.03
CA ASN A 5 0.41 -5.96 8.92
C ASN A 5 0.19 -4.44 9.00
N PRO A 6 -0.49 -3.94 10.04
CA PRO A 6 -0.97 -2.56 10.13
C PRO A 6 0.16 -1.54 10.23
N ARG A 7 1.42 -1.96 10.16
CA ARG A 7 2.59 -1.10 10.06
C ARG A 7 3.59 -1.76 9.14
N ILE A 8 3.50 -1.46 7.85
CA ILE A 8 4.46 -1.97 6.87
C ILE A 8 5.29 -0.83 6.29
N THR A 9 6.58 -1.07 6.18
CA THR A 9 7.55 -0.12 5.62
C THR A 9 7.81 -0.45 4.14
N PRO A 10 8.27 0.53 3.33
CA PRO A 10 8.65 0.27 1.95
C PRO A 10 9.69 -0.85 1.78
N LEU A 11 10.61 -1.00 2.74
CA LEU A 11 11.64 -2.05 2.70
C LEU A 11 11.03 -3.45 2.91
N GLU A 12 10.05 -3.59 3.79
CA GLU A 12 9.37 -4.85 4.02
C GLU A 12 8.50 -5.26 2.84
N ILE A 13 7.79 -4.31 2.23
CA ILE A 13 7.04 -4.55 0.99
C ILE A 13 7.98 -4.97 -0.12
N ALA A 14 9.10 -4.25 -0.30
CA ALA A 14 10.10 -4.55 -1.33
C ALA A 14 10.66 -5.97 -1.20
N LYS A 15 10.97 -6.41 0.02
CA LYS A 15 11.40 -7.79 0.29
C LYS A 15 10.32 -8.81 -0.05
N LYS A 16 9.06 -8.57 0.33
CA LYS A 16 7.94 -9.49 0.06
C LYS A 16 7.64 -9.63 -1.43
N LEU A 17 7.71 -8.54 -2.18
CA LEU A 17 7.41 -8.52 -3.61
C LEU A 17 8.63 -8.80 -4.50
N SER A 18 9.82 -8.99 -3.91
CA SER A 18 11.08 -9.08 -4.63
C SER A 18 11.30 -7.90 -5.61
N MET A 19 10.93 -6.69 -5.17
CA MET A 19 11.03 -5.45 -5.94
C MET A 19 12.06 -4.49 -5.36
N SER A 20 12.48 -3.48 -6.13
CA SER A 20 13.37 -2.45 -5.60
C SER A 20 12.64 -1.57 -4.58
N ALA A 21 13.32 -1.23 -3.48
CA ALA A 21 12.74 -0.35 -2.46
C ALA A 21 12.40 1.04 -3.01
N GLN A 22 13.13 1.52 -4.02
CA GLN A 22 12.82 2.79 -4.68
C GLN A 22 11.51 2.72 -5.45
N TYR A 23 11.29 1.63 -6.20
CA TYR A 23 10.05 1.42 -6.92
C TYR A 23 8.85 1.40 -5.96
N VAL A 24 8.96 0.65 -4.87
CA VAL A 24 7.91 0.59 -3.84
C VAL A 24 7.62 1.98 -3.24
N ARG A 25 8.65 2.77 -2.94
CA ARG A 25 8.46 4.15 -2.44
C ARG A 25 7.71 5.02 -3.45
N ASN A 26 8.04 4.92 -4.74
CA ASN A 26 7.37 5.69 -5.78
C ASN A 26 5.88 5.31 -5.88
N VAL A 27 5.56 4.02 -5.85
CA VAL A 27 4.16 3.54 -5.86
C VAL A 27 3.42 4.02 -4.62
N LEU A 28 4.01 3.89 -3.42
CA LEU A 28 3.39 4.34 -2.18
C LEU A 28 3.15 5.87 -2.16
N ALA A 29 4.03 6.65 -2.78
CA ALA A 29 3.83 8.09 -2.92
C ALA A 29 2.60 8.41 -3.78
N ILE A 30 2.41 7.70 -4.91
CA ILE A 30 1.22 7.83 -5.77
C ILE A 30 -0.04 7.42 -5.01
N LEU A 31 -0.02 6.29 -4.30
CA LEU A 31 -1.17 5.82 -3.53
C LEU A 31 -1.53 6.78 -2.38
N LEU A 32 -0.53 7.43 -1.78
CA LEU A 32 -0.72 8.44 -0.75
C LEU A 32 -1.38 9.70 -1.33
N GLU A 33 -0.92 10.16 -2.49
CA GLU A 33 -1.50 11.32 -3.20
C GLU A 33 -2.97 11.07 -3.60
N LEU A 34 -3.29 9.83 -3.98
CA LEU A 34 -4.67 9.41 -4.30
C LEU A 34 -5.53 9.15 -3.05
N GLY A 35 -4.99 9.27 -1.84
CA GLY A 35 -5.71 9.00 -0.59
C GLY A 35 -6.08 7.53 -0.37
N LEU A 36 -5.41 6.60 -1.04
CA LEU A 36 -5.66 5.15 -0.94
C LEU A 36 -4.87 4.52 0.22
N VAL A 37 -3.76 5.15 0.59
CA VAL A 37 -2.99 4.83 1.80
C VAL A 37 -2.73 6.11 2.59
N GLU A 38 -2.44 5.97 3.88
CA GLU A 38 -2.03 7.08 4.75
C GLU A 38 -0.77 6.71 5.54
N THR A 39 -0.11 7.74 6.10
CA THR A 39 1.14 7.59 6.84
C THR A 39 0.96 8.02 8.31
N PRO A 40 0.60 7.09 9.22
CA PRO A 40 0.37 7.43 10.63
C PRO A 40 1.67 7.78 11.37
N ALA A 41 2.81 7.35 10.83
CA ALA A 41 4.14 7.68 11.31
C ALA A 41 5.11 7.64 10.12
N ARG A 42 6.22 8.37 10.22
CA ARG A 42 7.21 8.48 9.15
C ARG A 42 7.67 7.10 8.64
N GLY A 43 7.41 6.82 7.36
CA GLY A 43 7.84 5.58 6.70
C GLY A 43 6.97 4.36 6.98
N VAL A 44 5.85 4.53 7.68
CA VAL A 44 4.82 3.52 7.90
C VAL A 44 3.61 3.87 7.04
N TYR A 45 3.01 2.85 6.40
CA TYR A 45 1.85 3.01 5.53
C TYR A 45 0.72 2.08 5.95
N ILE A 46 -0.51 2.58 5.91
CA ILE A 46 -1.75 1.81 6.13
C ILE A 46 -2.79 2.12 5.06
N THR A 47 -3.66 1.14 4.74
CA THR A 47 -4.73 1.31 3.75
C THR A 47 -5.87 2.16 4.33
N THR A 48 -6.35 3.15 3.58
CA THR A 48 -7.54 3.93 3.96
C THR A 48 -8.82 3.15 3.66
N ASN A 49 -9.97 3.64 4.15
CA ASN A 49 -11.28 3.08 3.80
C ASN A 49 -11.56 3.15 2.28
N LEU A 50 -11.12 4.23 1.62
CA LEU A 50 -11.21 4.37 0.16
C LEU A 50 -10.34 3.32 -0.54
N GLY A 51 -9.10 3.14 -0.10
CA GLY A 51 -8.20 2.11 -0.64
C GLY A 51 -8.79 0.71 -0.50
N LYS A 52 -9.39 0.38 0.65
CA LYS A 52 -10.08 -0.90 0.87
C LYS A 52 -11.29 -1.08 -0.05
N PHE A 53 -12.08 -0.03 -0.26
CA PHE A 53 -13.22 -0.06 -1.18
C PHE A 53 -12.77 -0.34 -2.60
N ILE A 54 -11.79 0.41 -3.13
CA ILE A 54 -11.28 0.22 -4.49
C ILE A 54 -10.66 -1.18 -4.65
N LEU A 55 -9.85 -1.63 -3.68
CA LEU A 55 -9.27 -2.97 -3.69
C LEU A 55 -10.35 -4.06 -3.78
N LYS A 56 -11.48 -3.88 -3.10
CA LYS A 56 -12.61 -4.80 -3.15
C LYS A 56 -13.31 -4.79 -4.52
N GLU A 57 -13.42 -3.64 -5.18
CA GLU A 57 -14.05 -3.55 -6.49
C GLU A 57 -13.16 -4.18 -7.57
N ILE A 58 -11.85 -3.89 -7.60
CA ILE A 58 -10.94 -4.48 -8.60
C ILE A 58 -10.79 -6.00 -8.46
N THR A 59 -10.83 -6.53 -7.22
CA THR A 59 -10.71 -7.98 -6.98
C THR A 59 -11.99 -8.77 -7.26
N LYS A 60 -13.14 -8.08 -7.38
CA LYS A 60 -14.39 -8.70 -7.85
C LYS A 60 -14.44 -8.79 -9.37
N GLU A 61 -13.89 -7.81 -10.08
CA GLU A 61 -13.84 -7.82 -11.54
C GLU A 61 -12.86 -8.87 -12.10
N GLU A 62 -11.89 -9.31 -11.29
CA GLU A 62 -10.95 -10.39 -11.65
C GLU A 62 -11.50 -11.83 -11.46
N LYS A 63 -12.77 -12.00 -11.02
CA LYS A 63 -13.44 -13.30 -10.88
C LYS A 63 -14.53 -13.51 -11.91
#